data_AF-A0AAW9E9V5-F1
#
_entry.id   AF-A0AAW9E9V5-F1
#
_cell.length_a   1.000
_cell.length_b   1.000
_cell.length_c   1.000
_cell.angle_alpha   90.00
_cell.angle_beta   90.00
_cell.angle_gamma   90.00
#
_symmetry.space_group_name_H-M   'P 1'
#
loop_
_entity.id
_entity.type
_entity.pdbx_description
1 polymer ?
#
loop_
_entity_poly.entity_id
_entity_poly.type
_entity_poly.pdbx_seq_one_letter_code
_entity_poly.pdbx_strand_id
1 'polypeptide(L)'
;AGAPGLHSPEQIAAWQKITAGVHAENGHIAVQLWHTGRISHSSLQPGGAAPVAPSALSAGTRTSLRDENGHAIRVDTSMPRALETAEIPG
;
A
#
# COMPACT_ATOMS: atom_id res chain seq x y z
N ALA A 1 -0.04 5.32 -8.22
CA ALA A 1 -0.77 4.72 -7.08
C ALA A 1 -2.12 4.23 -7.56
N GLY A 2 -2.65 3.13 -7.02
CA GLY A 2 -3.98 2.61 -7.43
C GLY A 2 -4.52 1.46 -6.59
N ALA A 3 -3.70 0.88 -5.72
CA ALA A 3 -4.17 -0.09 -4.74
C ALA A 3 -5.05 0.60 -3.67
N PRO A 4 -6.16 -0.03 -3.25
CA PRO A 4 -7.04 0.51 -2.22
C PRO A 4 -6.42 0.39 -0.81
N GLY A 5 -6.85 1.26 0.10
CA GLY A 5 -6.58 1.16 1.53
C GLY A 5 -7.81 0.71 2.32
N LEU A 6 -7.61 0.47 3.63
CA LEU A 6 -8.66 0.20 4.61
C LEU A 6 -8.26 0.78 5.98
N HIS A 7 -7.99 2.08 6.01
CA HIS A 7 -7.55 2.80 7.22
C HIS A 7 -8.26 4.15 7.44
N SER A 8 -9.05 4.62 6.47
CA SER A 8 -9.84 5.86 6.57
C SER A 8 -11.34 5.58 6.57
N PRO A 9 -12.16 6.47 7.15
CA PRO A 9 -13.62 6.34 7.14
C PRO A 9 -14.21 6.20 5.72
N GLU A 10 -13.66 6.92 4.74
CA GLU A 10 -14.14 6.91 3.36
C GLU A 10 -13.87 5.56 2.68
N GLN A 11 -12.69 4.99 2.93
CA GLN A 11 -12.36 3.64 2.44
C GLN A 11 -13.27 2.58 3.07
N ILE A 12 -13.54 2.68 4.38
CA ILE A 12 -14.45 1.75 5.08
C ILE A 12 -15.85 1.82 4.45
N ALA A 13 -16.39 3.02 4.28
CA ALA A 13 -17.71 3.21 3.67
C ALA A 13 -17.79 2.68 2.23
N ALA A 14 -16.71 2.82 1.45
CA ALA A 14 -16.64 2.27 0.10
C ALA A 14 -16.61 0.72 0.11
N TRP A 15 -15.77 0.12 0.96
CA TRP A 15 -15.68 -1.34 1.09
C TRP A 15 -16.98 -1.97 1.58
N GLN A 16 -17.71 -1.33 2.50
CA GLN A 16 -19.01 -1.81 2.98
C GLN A 16 -20.02 -2.01 1.84
N LYS A 17 -20.05 -1.09 0.86
CA LYS A 17 -20.92 -1.23 -0.32
C LYS A 17 -20.52 -2.43 -1.17
N ILE A 18 -19.21 -2.66 -1.35
CA ILE A 18 -18.68 -3.82 -2.10
C ILE A 18 -19.07 -5.12 -1.41
N THR A 19 -18.81 -5.23 -0.10
CA THR A 19 -19.12 -6.45 0.66
C THR A 19 -20.62 -6.71 0.75
N ALA A 20 -21.44 -5.67 0.87
CA ALA A 20 -22.90 -5.80 0.84
C ALA A 20 -23.39 -6.34 -0.51
N GLY A 21 -22.83 -5.87 -1.62
CA GLY A 21 -23.14 -6.38 -2.96
C GLY A 21 -22.77 -7.86 -3.14
N VAL A 22 -21.59 -8.27 -2.67
CA VAL A 22 -21.17 -9.69 -2.70
C VAL A 22 -22.12 -10.56 -1.88
N HIS A 23 -22.51 -10.12 -0.68
CA HIS A 23 -23.41 -10.89 0.20
C HIS A 23 -24.85 -10.92 -0.29
N ALA A 24 -25.33 -9.88 -1.00
CA ALA A 24 -26.65 -9.89 -1.62
C ALA A 24 -26.81 -11.03 -2.65
N GLU A 25 -25.71 -11.40 -3.31
CA GLU A 25 -25.61 -12.53 -4.23
C GLU A 25 -25.16 -13.84 -3.54
N ASN A 26 -25.27 -13.91 -2.21
CA ASN A 26 -24.90 -15.06 -1.38
C ASN A 26 -23.43 -15.51 -1.52
N GLY A 27 -22.54 -14.60 -1.92
CA GLY A 27 -21.11 -14.84 -2.03
C GLY A 27 -20.37 -14.63 -0.71
N HIS A 28 -19.08 -14.95 -0.68
CA HIS A 28 -18.18 -14.70 0.44
C HIS A 28 -16.92 -13.97 -0.04
N ILE A 29 -16.42 -13.02 0.76
CA ILE A 29 -15.22 -12.24 0.46
C ILE A 29 -14.36 -12.07 1.70
N ALA A 30 -13.04 -12.15 1.53
CA ALA A 30 -12.06 -11.83 2.55
C ALA A 30 -11.14 -10.71 2.03
N VAL A 31 -10.65 -9.86 2.93
CA VAL A 31 -9.70 -8.79 2.60
C VAL A 31 -8.27 -9.25 2.88
N GLN A 32 -7.41 -9.17 1.87
CA GLN A 32 -5.97 -9.32 2.07
C GLN A 32 -5.41 -8.00 2.61
N LEU A 33 -4.97 -8.00 3.87
CA LEU A 33 -4.26 -6.87 4.47
C LEU A 33 -2.76 -7.00 4.23
N TRP A 34 -2.12 -5.89 3.92
CA TRP A 34 -0.69 -5.85 3.65
C TRP A 34 -0.06 -4.53 4.08
N HIS A 35 1.26 -4.55 4.27
CA HIS A 35 2.12 -3.38 4.31
C HIS A 35 3.28 -3.65 3.35
N THR A 36 3.45 -2.84 2.31
CA THR A 36 4.38 -3.17 1.20
C THR A 36 5.86 -3.04 1.57
N GLY A 37 6.16 -2.28 2.63
CA GLY A 37 7.53 -2.06 3.11
C GLY A 37 8.44 -1.52 2.00
N ARG A 38 9.59 -2.17 1.78
CA ARG A 38 10.57 -1.76 0.77
C ARG A 38 10.11 -1.86 -0.69
N ILE A 39 9.02 -2.58 -1.00
CA ILE A 39 8.47 -2.60 -2.37
C ILE A 39 7.52 -1.41 -2.54
N SER A 40 8.09 -0.22 -2.43
CA SER A 40 7.39 1.07 -2.46
C SER A 40 8.29 2.14 -3.10
N HIS A 41 7.76 3.36 -3.21
CA HIS A 41 8.48 4.52 -3.73
C HIS A 41 8.22 5.73 -2.83
N SER A 42 9.22 6.58 -2.62
CA SER A 42 9.14 7.74 -1.72
C SER A 42 8.02 8.71 -2.10
N SER A 43 7.74 8.89 -3.40
CA SER A 43 6.63 9.73 -3.87
C SER A 43 5.24 9.26 -3.46
N LEU A 44 5.09 8.01 -2.98
CA LEU A 44 3.84 7.48 -2.43
C LEU A 44 3.78 7.54 -0.91
N GLN A 45 4.90 7.86 -0.25
CA GLN A 45 4.95 7.88 1.21
C GLN A 45 4.44 9.22 1.74
N PRO A 46 3.84 9.23 2.95
CA PRO A 46 3.52 10.47 3.64
C PRO A 46 4.74 11.41 3.68
N GLY A 47 4.56 12.67 3.26
CA GLY A 47 5.62 13.66 3.23
C GLY A 47 6.80 13.36 2.30
N GLY A 48 6.68 12.39 1.38
CA GLY A 48 7.77 12.02 0.48
C GLY A 48 8.90 11.23 1.15
N ALA A 49 8.66 10.68 2.35
CA ALA A 49 9.66 9.96 3.13
C ALA A 49 10.16 8.67 2.44
N ALA A 50 11.31 8.15 2.89
CA ALA A 50 11.75 6.82 2.49
C ALA A 50 10.75 5.77 3.03
N PRO A 51 10.43 4.71 2.25
CA PRO A 51 9.65 3.60 2.77
C PRO A 51 10.41 2.87 3.87
N VAL A 52 9.70 2.08 4.68
CA VAL A 52 10.28 1.37 5.83
C VAL A 52 10.48 -0.14 5.56
N ALA A 53 11.47 -0.75 6.22
CA ALA A 53 11.76 -2.18 6.13
C ALA A 53 12.51 -2.68 7.39
N PRO A 54 12.71 -3.99 7.57
CA PRO A 54 13.55 -4.52 8.66
C PRO A 54 15.03 -4.11 8.57
N SER A 55 15.51 -3.80 7.36
CA SER A 55 16.88 -3.35 7.12
C SER A 55 16.91 -2.38 5.94
N ALA A 56 17.90 -1.49 5.92
CA ALA A 56 18.12 -0.52 4.85
C ALA A 56 18.74 -1.18 3.60
N LEU A 57 18.01 -2.14 3.01
CA LEU A 57 18.41 -2.91 1.84
C LEU A 57 17.39 -2.72 0.71
N SER A 58 17.89 -2.25 -0.45
CA SER A 58 17.09 -2.12 -1.66
C SER A 58 16.40 -3.43 -2.03
N ALA A 59 15.20 -3.33 -2.59
CA ALA A 59 14.46 -4.49 -3.04
C ALA A 59 14.97 -5.05 -4.39
N GLY A 60 15.78 -4.28 -5.14
CA GLY A 60 16.30 -4.71 -6.44
C GLY A 60 15.20 -4.97 -7.48
N THR A 61 14.06 -4.30 -7.37
CA THR A 61 12.88 -4.52 -8.21
C THR A 61 12.15 -3.20 -8.49
N ARG A 62 11.02 -3.30 -9.20
CA ARG A 62 10.17 -2.16 -9.57
C ARG A 62 8.82 -2.19 -8.86
N THR A 63 8.24 -1.02 -8.64
CA THR A 63 6.85 -0.82 -8.23
C THR A 63 6.07 -0.04 -9.30
N SER A 64 4.76 0.10 -9.12
CA SER A 64 3.87 0.76 -10.08
C SER A 64 3.39 2.12 -9.58
N LEU A 65 3.68 3.17 -10.35
CA LEU A 65 3.13 4.51 -10.16
C LEU A 65 2.08 4.83 -11.22
N ARG A 66 1.54 6.06 -11.19
CA ARG A 66 0.73 6.61 -12.28
C ARG A 66 1.43 7.84 -12.84
N ASP A 67 1.41 8.00 -14.15
CA ASP A 67 1.84 9.23 -14.82
C ASP A 67 0.79 10.34 -14.72
N GLU A 68 1.06 11.49 -15.34
CA GLU A 68 0.18 12.66 -15.36
C GLU A 68 -1.18 12.38 -16.03
N ASN A 69 -1.24 11.38 -16.92
CA ASN A 69 -2.46 10.93 -17.59
C ASN A 69 -3.17 9.80 -16.82
N GLY A 70 -2.64 9.39 -15.66
CA GLY A 70 -3.18 8.32 -14.84
C GLY A 70 -2.81 6.91 -15.29
N HIS A 71 -1.97 6.72 -16.32
CA HIS A 71 -1.55 5.40 -16.77
C HIS A 71 -0.53 4.77 -15.83
N ALA A 72 -0.59 3.45 -15.68
CA ALA A 72 0.35 2.72 -14.84
C ALA A 72 1.75 2.70 -15.47
N ILE A 73 2.76 3.11 -14.69
CA ILE A 73 4.17 3.10 -15.09
C ILE A 73 5.00 2.32 -14.09
N ARG A 74 6.10 1.69 -14.55
CA ARG A 74 7.03 0.92 -13.72
C ARG A 74 8.23 1.77 -13.35
N VAL A 75 8.53 1.86 -12.06
CA VAL A 75 9.68 2.62 -11.53
C VAL A 75 10.44 1.76 -10.54
N ASP A 76 11.75 2.00 -10.42
CA ASP A 76 12.57 1.30 -9.42
C ASP A 76 12.11 1.66 -8.00
N THR A 77 12.17 0.70 -7.07
CA THR A 77 11.82 0.94 -5.67
C THR A 77 12.83 1.86 -4.99
N SER A 78 12.37 2.77 -4.13
CA SER A 78 13.27 3.63 -3.35
C SER A 78 14.01 2.83 -2.26
N MET A 79 15.21 3.29 -1.88
CA MET A 79 15.94 2.70 -0.75
C MET A 79 15.11 2.86 0.54
N PRO A 80 14.86 1.78 1.30
CA PRO A 80 14.12 1.88 2.54
C PRO A 80 15.01 2.33 3.71
N ARG A 81 14.37 2.85 4.76
CA ARG A 81 14.94 2.99 6.10
C ARG A 81 14.67 1.72 6.91
N ALA A 82 15.62 1.33 7.75
CA ALA A 82 15.37 0.32 8.78
C ALA A 82 14.42 0.90 9.84
N LEU A 83 13.35 0.17 10.20
CA LEU A 83 12.52 0.52 11.35
C LEU A 83 13.35 0.47 12.64
N GLU A 84 13.12 1.43 13.52
CA GLU A 84 13.61 1.39 14.89
C GLU A 84 12.79 0.41 15.73
N THR A 85 13.40 -0.14 16.77
CA THR A 85 12.69 -1.01 17.73
C THR A 85 11.47 -0.31 18.33
N ALA A 86 11.55 0.98 18.61
CA ALA A 86 10.43 1.75 19.18
C ALA A 86 9.23 1.91 18.21
N GLU A 87 9.42 1.70 16.90
CA GLU A 87 8.35 1.75 15.90
C GLU A 87 7.60 0.42 15.76
N ILE A 88 8.08 -0.66 16.39
CA ILE A 88 7.41 -1.95 16.45
C ILE A 88 7.02 -2.21 17.92
N PRO A 89 5.79 -1.88 18.33
CA PRO A 89 5.32 -2.16 19.67
C PRO A 89 5.26 -3.66 19.94
N GLY A 90 5.59 -4.06 21.17
CA GLY A 90 5.51 -5.42 21.70
C GLY A 90 5.03 -5.40 23.15
#